data_AF-A0ABD1M720-F1
#
_entry.id   AF-A0ABD1M720-F1
#
_cell.length_a   1.000
_cell.length_b   1.000
_cell.length_c   1.000
_cell.angle_alpha   90.00
_cell.angle_beta   90.00
_cell.angle_gamma   90.00
#
_symmetry.space_group_name_H-M   'P 1'
#
loop_
_entity.id
_entity.type
_entity.pdbx_description
1 polymer ?
#
loop_
_entity_poly.entity_id
_entity_poly.type
_entity_poly.pdbx_seq_one_letter_code
_entity_poly.pdbx_strand_id
1 'polypeptide(L)'
;MSLAPSLPVSSTQLAPPDITLRPYADFPPGIWEDVFLQYDSKSLINHCLRHPLNKAVLRWWKQSNIMKKVPYARDRLVESYLWSLTMCYRPEHSTGRMFVAKMISFLTILDDTYDVYGTIQELELFTEAILRWDITLIESLPQCMKAVFDMLVELCEEIESLINSLNRKGDVEDCWKVINEACLKANNIPKVALDCVVNLARSFHFLYGDLMDKFTNSELLKDYTYTLLVDPVCINQD
;
A
#
# COMPACT_ATOMS: atom_id res chain seq x y z
N MET A 1 8.61 61.53 27.01
CA MET A 1 7.44 61.81 26.15
C MET A 1 7.70 61.16 24.81
N SER A 2 7.07 60.01 24.52
CA SER A 2 5.86 59.85 23.67
C SER A 2 6.21 59.96 22.17
N LEU A 3 5.81 59.13 21.21
CA LEU A 3 5.02 57.88 21.08
C LEU A 3 5.39 57.32 19.66
N ALA A 4 5.15 56.04 19.39
CA ALA A 4 5.36 55.39 18.08
C ALA A 4 4.45 55.97 16.96
N PRO A 5 4.64 55.55 15.69
CA PRO A 5 3.84 54.42 15.20
C PRO A 5 4.59 53.40 14.30
N SER A 6 3.85 52.34 14.03
CA SER A 6 4.16 50.97 13.60
C SER A 6 4.56 50.73 12.13
N LEU A 7 5.19 49.56 11.95
CA LEU A 7 5.59 48.76 10.77
C LEU A 7 4.72 48.83 9.49
N PRO A 8 5.29 48.34 8.38
CA PRO A 8 4.73 47.13 7.79
C PRO A 8 5.73 45.98 7.64
N VAL A 9 5.20 44.77 7.88
CA VAL A 9 5.79 43.45 7.61
C VAL A 9 5.71 43.17 6.11
N SER A 10 6.78 42.65 5.49
CA SER A 10 6.67 41.93 4.20
C SER A 10 7.79 40.90 4.01
N SER A 11 7.38 39.63 4.08
CA SER A 11 7.71 38.53 3.16
C SER A 11 9.18 38.24 2.83
N THR A 12 9.85 37.43 3.65
CA THR A 12 10.89 36.52 3.14
C THR A 12 10.18 35.33 2.49
N GLN A 13 10.14 35.29 1.16
CA GLN A 13 9.80 34.09 0.40
C GLN A 13 10.86 33.02 0.71
N LEU A 14 10.51 32.01 1.52
CA LEU A 14 11.24 30.75 1.53
C LEU A 14 10.84 29.99 0.27
N ALA A 15 11.75 29.95 -0.71
CA ALA A 15 11.65 29.03 -1.83
C ALA A 15 11.53 27.58 -1.30
N PRO A 16 10.80 26.68 -1.97
CA PRO A 16 10.77 25.28 -1.58
C PRO A 16 12.19 24.71 -1.63
N PRO A 17 12.59 23.84 -0.68
CA PRO A 17 13.91 23.25 -0.68
C PRO A 17 14.14 22.50 -1.99
N ASP A 18 15.25 22.86 -2.65
CA ASP A 18 15.72 22.31 -3.91
C ASP A 18 15.81 20.76 -3.79
N ILE A 19 14.95 20.06 -4.54
CA ILE A 19 14.80 18.59 -4.53
C ILE A 19 16.11 17.90 -4.97
N THR A 20 17.05 18.64 -5.55
CA THR A 20 18.35 18.14 -6.04
C THR A 20 19.37 17.82 -4.93
N LEU A 21 19.11 18.20 -3.68
CA LEU A 21 20.06 18.00 -2.57
C LEU A 21 19.80 16.77 -1.69
N ARG A 22 18.72 16.00 -1.93
CA ARG A 22 18.51 14.75 -1.17
C ARG A 22 19.56 13.75 -1.64
N PRO A 23 20.44 13.22 -0.76
CA PRO A 23 21.43 12.22 -1.17
C PRO A 23 20.69 11.00 -1.71
N TYR A 24 20.79 10.77 -3.02
CA TYR A 24 20.30 9.54 -3.65
C TYR A 24 21.43 8.53 -3.61
N ALA A 25 21.14 7.30 -3.20
CA ALA A 25 22.10 6.22 -3.28
C ALA A 25 22.29 5.86 -4.76
N ASP A 26 23.36 6.39 -5.37
CA ASP A 26 23.76 6.07 -6.73
C ASP A 26 24.36 4.66 -6.74
N PHE A 27 23.49 3.66 -6.76
CA PHE A 27 23.93 2.28 -6.96
C PHE A 27 24.36 2.15 -8.43
N PRO A 28 25.66 1.91 -8.73
CA PRO A 28 26.08 1.53 -10.10
C PRO A 28 25.25 0.31 -10.52
N PRO A 29 24.94 0.14 -11.83
CA PRO A 29 23.77 -0.61 -12.30
C PRO A 29 23.58 -1.85 -11.45
N GLY A 30 22.48 -1.84 -10.69
CA GLY A 30 22.15 -2.95 -9.81
C GLY A 30 22.23 -4.24 -10.61
N ILE A 31 22.39 -5.38 -9.92
CA ILE A 31 22.54 -6.75 -10.47
C ILE A 31 21.56 -7.11 -11.62
N TRP A 32 20.57 -6.25 -11.87
CA TRP A 32 19.48 -6.38 -12.82
C TRP A 32 19.58 -5.54 -14.11
N GLU A 33 20.56 -4.63 -14.28
CA GLU A 33 20.74 -3.74 -15.46
C GLU A 33 19.42 -3.14 -16.05
N ASP A 34 19.48 -2.48 -17.21
CA ASP A 34 18.32 -1.91 -17.93
C ASP A 34 17.28 -2.97 -18.36
N VAL A 35 17.57 -4.26 -18.15
CA VAL A 35 16.73 -5.40 -18.55
C VAL A 35 15.45 -5.47 -17.73
N PHE A 36 15.48 -5.07 -16.45
CA PHE A 36 14.25 -4.99 -15.62
C PHE A 36 13.39 -3.75 -15.95
N LEU A 37 14.00 -2.68 -16.47
CA LEU A 37 13.31 -1.43 -16.80
C LEU A 37 12.63 -1.45 -18.18
N GLN A 38 12.98 -2.41 -19.05
CA GLN A 38 12.29 -2.63 -20.34
C GLN A 38 10.97 -3.42 -20.21
N TYR A 39 10.49 -3.71 -18.99
CA TYR A 39 9.23 -4.41 -18.79
C TYR A 39 8.04 -3.49 -19.06
N ASP A 40 7.33 -3.78 -20.15
CA ASP A 40 6.17 -3.04 -20.62
C ASP A 40 5.05 -2.97 -19.56
N SER A 41 4.94 -1.84 -18.87
CA SER A 41 3.83 -1.53 -17.95
C SER A 41 2.47 -1.60 -18.67
N LYS A 42 2.42 -1.36 -19.98
CA LYS A 42 1.19 -1.49 -20.78
C LYS A 42 0.72 -2.94 -20.84
N SER A 43 1.64 -3.91 -20.89
CA SER A 43 1.32 -5.33 -20.79
C SER A 43 0.63 -5.65 -19.45
N LEU A 44 1.13 -5.10 -18.33
CA LEU A 44 0.50 -5.29 -17.02
C LEU A 44 -0.90 -4.66 -16.95
N ILE A 45 -1.06 -3.44 -17.48
CA ILE A 45 -2.34 -2.74 -17.55
C ILE A 45 -3.34 -3.53 -18.40
N ASN A 46 -2.91 -4.08 -19.55
CA ASN A 46 -3.75 -4.88 -20.43
C ASN A 46 -4.30 -6.13 -19.73
N HIS A 47 -3.51 -6.77 -18.86
CA HIS A 47 -3.98 -7.89 -18.05
C HIS A 47 -5.01 -7.48 -16.98
N CYS A 48 -5.00 -6.23 -16.54
CA CYS A 48 -5.89 -5.71 -15.51
C CYS A 48 -7.27 -5.26 -16.04
N LEU A 49 -7.44 -5.06 -17.36
CA LEU A 49 -8.63 -4.48 -18.03
C LEU A 49 -9.97 -5.23 -17.80
N ARG A 50 -10.00 -6.32 -17.02
CA ARG A 50 -11.18 -7.16 -16.78
C ARG A 50 -11.65 -7.18 -15.32
N HIS A 51 -11.17 -6.26 -14.47
CA HIS A 51 -11.33 -6.36 -13.02
C HIS A 51 -11.96 -5.12 -12.40
N PRO A 52 -13.31 -5.05 -12.29
CA PRO A 52 -13.97 -3.94 -11.62
C PRO A 52 -13.59 -3.89 -10.13
N LEU A 53 -13.71 -2.70 -9.53
CA LEU A 53 -13.49 -2.52 -8.10
C LEU A 53 -14.36 -3.49 -7.28
N ASN A 54 -13.73 -4.25 -6.40
CA ASN A 54 -14.47 -5.20 -5.58
C ASN A 54 -15.31 -4.48 -4.52
N LYS A 55 -16.64 -4.60 -4.64
CA LYS A 55 -17.61 -3.98 -3.71
C LYS A 55 -17.40 -4.39 -2.24
N ALA A 56 -16.79 -5.52 -1.95
CA ALA A 56 -16.48 -5.94 -0.59
C ALA A 56 -15.40 -5.06 0.07
N VAL A 57 -14.37 -4.65 -0.69
CA VAL A 57 -13.33 -3.73 -0.19
C VAL A 57 -13.93 -2.35 0.10
N LEU A 58 -14.79 -1.86 -0.79
CA LEU A 58 -15.51 -0.59 -0.56
C LEU A 58 -16.44 -0.65 0.66
N ARG A 59 -17.14 -1.77 0.86
CA ARG A 59 -17.99 -1.96 2.04
C ARG A 59 -17.17 -1.97 3.33
N TRP A 60 -16.06 -2.71 3.33
CA TRP A 60 -15.12 -2.74 4.45
C TRP A 60 -14.63 -1.34 4.83
N TRP A 61 -14.13 -0.56 3.86
CA TRP A 61 -13.65 0.81 4.09
C TRP A 61 -14.73 1.74 4.67
N LYS A 62 -15.97 1.63 4.16
CA LYS A 62 -17.10 2.41 4.68
C LYS A 62 -17.50 1.99 6.08
N GLN A 63 -17.46 0.70 6.40
CA GLN A 63 -17.86 0.14 7.69
C GLN A 63 -16.83 0.42 8.78
N SER A 64 -15.53 0.39 8.46
CA SER A 64 -14.46 0.73 9.42
C SER A 64 -14.56 2.18 9.91
N ASN A 65 -15.17 3.05 9.09
CA ASN A 65 -15.30 4.50 9.30
C ASN A 65 -13.94 5.14 9.60
N ILE A 66 -12.87 4.57 9.03
CA ILE A 66 -11.49 4.87 9.39
C ILE A 66 -11.14 6.32 9.09
N MET A 67 -11.59 6.87 7.95
CA MET A 67 -11.30 8.27 7.58
C MET A 67 -11.88 9.31 8.54
N LYS A 68 -12.91 8.95 9.33
CA LYS A 68 -13.38 9.83 10.42
C LYS A 68 -12.57 9.68 11.70
N LYS A 69 -11.97 8.51 11.93
CA LYS A 69 -11.12 8.20 13.09
C LYS A 69 -9.69 8.74 12.91
N VAL A 70 -9.18 8.76 11.67
CA VAL A 70 -7.84 9.24 11.29
C VAL A 70 -7.94 10.33 10.20
N PRO A 71 -8.50 11.51 10.52
CA PRO A 71 -8.76 12.55 9.51
C PRO A 71 -7.48 13.18 8.91
N TYR A 72 -6.31 12.94 9.50
CA TYR A 72 -5.02 13.38 8.98
C TYR A 72 -4.51 12.52 7.82
N ALA A 73 -4.96 11.26 7.71
CA ALA A 73 -4.49 10.33 6.71
C ALA A 73 -5.14 10.57 5.35
N ARG A 74 -4.45 10.19 4.28
CA ARG A 74 -4.91 10.28 2.90
C ARG A 74 -5.94 9.17 2.62
N ASP A 75 -7.08 9.52 2.02
CA ASP A 75 -8.05 8.51 1.53
C ASP A 75 -7.56 7.94 0.19
N ARG A 76 -6.90 6.77 0.24
CA ARG A 76 -6.25 6.12 -0.92
C ARG A 76 -6.75 4.72 -1.19
N LEU A 77 -8.01 4.41 -0.84
CA LEU A 77 -8.56 3.07 -1.03
C LEU A 77 -8.54 2.63 -2.51
N VAL A 78 -8.87 3.54 -3.43
CA VAL A 78 -8.98 3.22 -4.86
C VAL A 78 -7.60 2.95 -5.44
N GLU A 79 -6.62 3.80 -5.12
CA GLU A 79 -5.23 3.66 -5.53
C GLU A 79 -4.60 2.41 -4.92
N SER A 80 -4.91 2.10 -3.65
CA SER A 80 -4.48 0.87 -2.98
C SER A 80 -5.06 -0.39 -3.63
N TYR A 81 -6.32 -0.35 -4.06
CA TYR A 81 -6.93 -1.44 -4.81
C TYR A 81 -6.30 -1.60 -6.19
N LEU A 82 -6.02 -0.49 -6.88
CA LEU A 82 -5.34 -0.50 -8.17
C LEU A 82 -3.94 -1.10 -8.03
N TRP A 83 -3.19 -0.71 -6.99
CA TRP A 83 -1.88 -1.29 -6.70
C TRP A 83 -1.98 -2.81 -6.47
N SER A 84 -2.89 -3.25 -5.61
CA SER A 84 -3.14 -4.68 -5.40
C SER A 84 -3.54 -5.43 -6.69
N LEU A 85 -4.33 -4.80 -7.56
CA LEU A 85 -4.70 -5.35 -8.85
C LEU A 85 -3.49 -5.57 -9.76
N THR A 86 -2.56 -4.63 -9.78
CA THR A 86 -1.31 -4.79 -10.55
C THR A 86 -0.45 -5.95 -10.03
N MET A 87 -0.48 -6.24 -8.73
CA MET A 87 0.24 -7.38 -8.14
C MET A 87 -0.42 -8.72 -8.50
N CYS A 88 -1.75 -8.80 -8.36
CA CYS A 88 -2.53 -10.04 -8.39
C CYS A 88 -3.77 -9.91 -9.30
N TYR A 89 -3.56 -9.69 -10.60
CA TYR A 89 -4.67 -9.40 -11.52
C TYR A 89 -5.58 -10.60 -11.76
N ARG A 90 -5.06 -11.84 -11.78
CA ARG A 90 -5.86 -13.00 -12.19
C ARG A 90 -7.17 -13.17 -11.38
N PRO A 91 -8.30 -13.54 -12.02
CA PRO A 91 -9.59 -13.67 -11.34
C PRO A 91 -9.59 -14.62 -10.14
N GLU A 92 -8.84 -15.71 -10.22
CA GLU A 92 -8.74 -16.76 -9.21
C GLU A 92 -8.10 -16.26 -7.90
N HIS A 93 -7.37 -15.15 -7.96
CA HIS A 93 -6.70 -14.54 -6.81
C HIS A 93 -7.51 -13.39 -6.19
N SER A 94 -8.82 -13.32 -6.46
CA SER A 94 -9.69 -12.25 -5.97
C SER A 94 -9.65 -12.05 -4.45
N THR A 95 -9.66 -13.13 -3.66
CA THR A 95 -9.56 -13.05 -2.19
C THR A 95 -8.22 -12.45 -1.74
N GLY A 96 -7.11 -12.94 -2.30
CA GLY A 96 -5.77 -12.41 -1.98
C GLY A 96 -5.62 -10.95 -2.41
N ARG A 97 -6.13 -10.58 -3.59
CA ARG A 97 -6.15 -9.20 -4.07
C ARG A 97 -6.96 -8.27 -3.14
N MET A 98 -8.10 -8.73 -2.63
CA MET A 98 -8.86 -7.95 -1.66
C MET A 98 -8.05 -7.72 -0.37
N PHE A 99 -7.45 -8.77 0.17
CA PHE A 99 -6.62 -8.67 1.38
C PHE A 99 -5.43 -7.71 1.18
N VAL A 100 -4.68 -7.88 0.08
CA VAL A 100 -3.54 -6.99 -0.26
C VAL A 100 -3.98 -5.54 -0.42
N ALA A 101 -5.15 -5.26 -1.00
CA ALA A 101 -5.66 -3.90 -1.12
C ALA A 101 -5.93 -3.27 0.26
N LYS A 102 -6.50 -4.03 1.19
CA LYS A 102 -6.72 -3.58 2.57
C LYS A 102 -5.39 -3.35 3.29
N MET A 103 -4.42 -4.26 3.12
CA MET A 103 -3.06 -4.12 3.66
C MET A 103 -2.37 -2.86 3.16
N ILE A 104 -2.38 -2.59 1.85
CA ILE A 104 -1.79 -1.36 1.28
C ILE A 104 -2.48 -0.11 1.83
N SER A 105 -3.81 -0.15 1.97
CA SER A 105 -4.57 0.96 2.56
C SER A 105 -4.17 1.21 4.01
N PHE A 106 -4.01 0.15 4.81
CA PHE A 106 -3.51 0.24 6.18
C PHE A 106 -2.08 0.77 6.24
N LEU A 107 -1.17 0.26 5.40
CA LEU A 107 0.22 0.72 5.34
C LEU A 107 0.30 2.20 4.99
N THR A 108 -0.60 2.70 4.14
CA THR A 108 -0.68 4.14 3.82
C THR A 108 -1.10 4.97 5.04
N ILE A 109 -2.09 4.50 5.81
CA ILE A 109 -2.50 5.17 7.05
C ILE A 109 -1.38 5.11 8.10
N LEU A 110 -0.68 3.98 8.18
CA LEU A 110 0.45 3.80 9.08
C LEU A 110 1.59 4.77 8.70
N ASP A 111 1.93 4.88 7.42
CA ASP A 111 2.90 5.84 6.90
C ASP A 111 2.52 7.28 7.29
N ASP A 112 1.27 7.70 7.05
CA ASP A 112 0.77 9.02 7.45
C ASP A 112 0.81 9.23 8.98
N THR A 113 0.63 8.16 9.75
CA THR A 113 0.73 8.21 11.22
C THR A 113 2.16 8.53 11.66
N TYR A 114 3.16 7.94 11.01
CA TYR A 114 4.57 8.14 11.35
C TYR A 114 5.18 9.42 10.73
N ASP A 115 4.73 9.83 9.55
CA ASP A 115 5.30 10.97 8.81
C ASP A 115 4.62 12.30 9.16
N VAL A 116 3.30 12.30 9.38
CA VAL A 116 2.51 13.54 9.51
C VAL A 116 1.98 13.77 10.93
N TYR A 117 1.59 12.71 11.64
CA TYR A 117 0.79 12.85 12.87
C TYR A 117 1.58 12.65 14.17
N GLY A 118 2.26 11.53 14.33
CA GLY A 118 2.79 11.08 15.62
C GLY A 118 4.03 11.86 16.07
N THR A 119 4.10 12.12 17.38
CA THR A 119 5.36 12.55 18.00
C THR A 119 6.27 11.35 18.24
N ILE A 120 7.59 11.58 18.34
CA ILE A 120 8.57 10.49 18.55
C ILE A 120 8.19 9.61 19.74
N GLN A 121 7.79 10.21 20.88
CA GLN A 121 7.42 9.47 22.08
C GLN A 121 6.16 8.61 21.90
N GLU A 122 5.16 9.12 21.18
CA GLU A 122 3.96 8.34 20.85
C GLU A 122 4.29 7.19 19.90
N LEU A 123 5.12 7.44 18.88
CA LEU A 123 5.54 6.46 17.90
C LEU A 123 6.44 5.37 18.50
N GLU A 124 7.27 5.68 19.49
CA GLU A 124 8.03 4.68 20.25
C GLU A 124 7.10 3.71 20.97
N LEU A 125 6.10 4.23 21.70
CA LEU A 125 5.09 3.40 22.38
C LEU A 125 4.25 2.60 21.38
N PHE A 126 3.85 3.22 20.27
CA PHE A 126 3.07 2.57 19.23
C PHE A 126 3.84 1.43 18.57
N THR A 127 5.13 1.65 18.26
CA THR A 127 6.03 0.64 17.70
C THR A 127 6.20 -0.52 18.68
N GLU A 128 6.44 -0.23 19.96
CA GLU A 128 6.62 -1.25 20.98
C GLU A 128 5.35 -2.11 21.15
N ALA A 129 4.18 -1.49 21.09
CA ALA A 129 2.90 -2.19 21.14
C ALA A 129 2.70 -3.14 19.96
N ILE A 130 3.09 -2.74 18.75
CA ILE A 130 3.06 -3.62 17.57
C ILE A 130 4.03 -4.78 17.74
N LEU A 131 5.27 -4.51 18.17
CA LEU A 131 6.32 -5.53 18.32
C LEU A 131 5.99 -6.55 19.41
N ARG A 132 5.43 -6.11 20.53
CA ARG A 132 5.02 -6.99 21.65
C ARG A 132 3.64 -7.58 21.50
N TRP A 133 2.86 -7.09 20.53
CA TRP A 133 1.44 -7.39 20.40
C TRP A 133 0.65 -7.10 21.69
N ASP A 134 0.93 -5.95 22.32
CA ASP A 134 0.38 -5.55 23.62
C ASP A 134 -0.31 -4.18 23.55
N ILE A 135 -1.64 -4.21 23.53
CA ILE A 135 -2.49 -3.01 23.42
C ILE A 135 -2.44 -2.12 24.67
N THR A 136 -2.02 -2.65 25.82
CA THR A 136 -1.98 -1.88 27.08
C THR A 136 -0.97 -0.73 26.99
N LEU A 137 0.08 -0.89 26.18
CA LEU A 137 1.12 0.11 25.95
C LEU A 137 0.61 1.36 25.23
N ILE A 138 -0.52 1.27 24.52
CA ILE A 138 -1.13 2.39 23.79
C ILE A 138 -2.38 2.94 24.46
N GLU A 139 -2.70 2.53 25.70
CA GLU A 139 -3.86 3.05 26.44
C GLU A 139 -3.82 4.57 26.63
N SER A 140 -2.63 5.13 26.77
CA SER A 140 -2.42 6.58 26.90
C SER A 140 -2.40 7.33 25.56
N LEU A 141 -2.30 6.63 24.43
CA LEU A 141 -2.19 7.25 23.11
C LEU A 141 -3.54 7.78 22.60
N PRO A 142 -3.51 8.73 21.63
CA PRO A 142 -4.70 9.26 20.99
C PRO A 142 -5.60 8.17 20.38
N GLN A 143 -6.91 8.41 20.38
CA GLN A 143 -7.90 7.45 19.87
C GLN A 143 -7.69 7.09 18.39
N CYS A 144 -7.13 8.00 17.60
CA CYS A 144 -6.81 7.75 16.20
C CYS A 144 -5.71 6.69 16.04
N MET A 145 -4.66 6.70 16.87
CA MET A 145 -3.61 5.67 16.84
C MET A 145 -4.16 4.31 17.28
N LYS A 146 -5.01 4.29 18.31
CA LYS A 146 -5.73 3.06 18.70
C LYS A 146 -6.56 2.49 17.54
N ALA A 147 -7.24 3.36 16.78
CA ALA A 147 -7.98 2.92 15.59
C ALA A 147 -7.09 2.35 14.49
N VAL A 148 -5.85 2.83 14.34
CA VAL A 148 -4.85 2.25 13.42
C VAL A 148 -4.43 0.86 13.92
N PHE A 149 -4.17 0.71 15.23
CA PHE A 149 -3.86 -0.59 15.83
C PHE A 149 -5.01 -1.59 15.69
N ASP A 150 -6.25 -1.18 15.94
CA ASP A 150 -7.44 -2.02 15.75
C ASP A 150 -7.55 -2.52 14.31
N MET A 151 -7.24 -1.66 13.32
CA MET A 151 -7.20 -2.06 11.91
C MET A 151 -6.10 -3.09 11.62
N LEU A 152 -4.92 -2.96 12.25
CA LEU A 152 -3.86 -3.96 12.15
C LEU A 152 -4.33 -5.32 12.70
N VAL A 153 -4.98 -5.32 13.87
CA VAL A 153 -5.52 -6.54 14.48
C VAL A 153 -6.56 -7.20 13.58
N GLU A 154 -7.52 -6.42 13.04
CA GLU A 154 -8.54 -6.93 12.10
C GLU A 154 -7.90 -7.61 10.87
N LEU A 155 -6.84 -7.02 10.32
CA LEU A 155 -6.11 -7.59 9.18
C LEU A 155 -5.38 -8.89 9.56
N CYS A 156 -4.78 -8.95 10.75
CA CYS A 156 -4.15 -10.16 11.27
C CYS A 156 -5.16 -11.29 11.49
N GLU A 157 -6.34 -10.99 12.01
CA GLU A 157 -7.43 -11.97 12.16
C GLU A 157 -7.95 -12.45 10.80
N GLU A 158 -8.05 -11.56 9.80
CA GLU A 158 -8.48 -11.92 8.45
C GLU A 158 -7.47 -12.85 7.78
N ILE A 159 -6.16 -12.59 7.87
CA ILE A 159 -5.14 -13.49 7.31
C ILE A 159 -5.10 -14.83 8.02
N GLU A 160 -5.25 -14.86 9.34
CA GLU A 160 -5.34 -16.11 10.10
C GLU A 160 -6.56 -16.93 9.66
N SER A 161 -7.72 -16.28 9.52
CA SER A 161 -8.94 -16.93 9.02
C SER A 161 -8.77 -17.47 7.60
N LEU A 162 -8.12 -16.72 6.71
CA LEU A 162 -7.79 -17.16 5.35
C LEU A 162 -6.87 -18.39 5.37
N ILE A 163 -5.80 -18.35 6.14
CA ILE A 163 -4.88 -19.49 6.34
C ILE A 163 -5.65 -20.69 6.88
N ASN A 164 -6.47 -20.52 7.92
CA ASN A 164 -7.28 -21.59 8.49
C ASN A 164 -8.33 -22.16 7.52
N SER A 165 -8.84 -21.35 6.59
CA SER A 165 -9.74 -21.81 5.53
C SER A 165 -9.02 -22.64 4.46
N LEU A 166 -7.74 -22.34 4.19
CA LEU A 166 -6.86 -23.14 3.34
C LEU A 166 -6.43 -24.43 4.05
N ASN A 167 -6.13 -24.36 5.35
CA ASN A 167 -5.80 -25.49 6.23
C ASN A 167 -6.93 -26.53 6.31
N ARG A 168 -8.20 -26.10 6.25
CA ARG A 168 -9.36 -27.01 6.16
C ARG A 168 -9.47 -27.73 4.80
N LYS A 169 -8.68 -27.32 3.80
CA LYS A 169 -8.60 -27.96 2.47
C LYS A 169 -7.34 -28.83 2.28
N GLY A 170 -6.41 -28.88 3.23
CA GLY A 170 -5.20 -29.70 3.18
C GLY A 170 -4.28 -29.41 4.37
N ASP A 171 -3.66 -30.46 4.91
CA ASP A 171 -2.96 -30.48 6.20
C ASP A 171 -1.84 -29.41 6.32
N VAL A 172 -1.84 -28.66 7.42
CA VAL A 172 -0.96 -27.50 7.69
C VAL A 172 0.50 -27.91 7.76
N GLU A 173 0.73 -29.10 8.31
CA GLU A 173 2.03 -29.71 8.47
C GLU A 173 2.69 -29.95 7.11
N ASP A 174 1.91 -30.38 6.11
CA ASP A 174 2.38 -30.61 4.74
C ASP A 174 2.62 -29.28 4.00
N CYS A 175 1.73 -28.29 4.13
CA CYS A 175 1.90 -27.00 3.46
C CYS A 175 3.07 -26.19 4.04
N TRP A 176 3.26 -26.19 5.36
CA TRP A 176 4.38 -25.51 6.01
C TRP A 176 5.71 -26.20 5.71
N LYS A 177 5.74 -27.54 5.65
CA LYS A 177 6.91 -28.29 5.16
C LYS A 177 7.18 -28.01 3.69
N VAL A 178 6.17 -27.96 2.83
CA VAL A 178 6.31 -27.62 1.40
C VAL A 178 6.81 -26.19 1.21
N ILE A 179 6.32 -25.21 1.98
CA ILE A 179 6.78 -23.81 1.90
C ILE A 179 8.21 -23.69 2.41
N ASN A 180 8.54 -24.27 3.58
CA ASN A 180 9.90 -24.22 4.11
C ASN A 180 10.89 -24.99 3.23
N GLU A 181 10.49 -26.13 2.69
CA GLU A 181 11.32 -26.92 1.78
C GLU A 181 11.46 -26.25 0.40
N ALA A 182 10.46 -25.50 -0.08
CA ALA A 182 10.54 -24.64 -1.26
C ALA A 182 11.38 -23.37 -1.02
N CYS A 183 11.42 -22.84 0.20
CA CYS A 183 12.30 -21.74 0.59
C CYS A 183 13.76 -22.21 0.77
N LEU A 184 13.99 -23.43 1.27
CA LEU A 184 15.31 -24.03 1.45
C LEU A 184 15.89 -24.60 0.14
N LYS A 185 15.05 -25.08 -0.78
CA LYS A 185 15.42 -25.49 -2.14
C LYS A 185 14.92 -24.42 -3.09
N ALA A 186 15.72 -23.39 -3.36
CA ALA A 186 15.40 -22.19 -4.15
C ALA A 186 14.88 -22.41 -5.61
N ASN A 187 14.46 -23.63 -5.97
CA ASN A 187 13.94 -24.03 -7.28
C ASN A 187 12.41 -24.32 -7.30
N ASN A 188 11.70 -24.31 -6.18
CA ASN A 188 10.27 -24.74 -6.10
C ASN A 188 9.29 -23.67 -5.57
N ILE A 189 9.61 -22.38 -5.64
CA ILE A 189 8.63 -21.34 -5.28
C ILE A 189 7.44 -21.42 -6.26
N PRO A 190 6.18 -21.50 -5.77
CA PRO A 190 5.01 -21.55 -6.66
C PRO A 190 5.03 -20.37 -7.63
N LYS A 191 4.82 -20.65 -8.92
CA LYS A 191 4.86 -19.63 -9.98
C LYS A 191 3.98 -18.42 -9.68
N VAL A 192 2.83 -18.63 -9.03
CA VAL A 192 1.94 -17.55 -8.59
C VAL A 192 2.62 -16.59 -7.61
N ALA A 193 3.38 -17.11 -6.64
CA ALA A 193 4.10 -16.27 -5.69
C ALA A 193 5.24 -15.48 -6.38
N LEU A 194 5.96 -16.12 -7.30
CA LEU A 194 6.97 -15.43 -8.13
C LEU A 194 6.34 -14.35 -9.01
N ASP A 195 5.22 -14.65 -9.66
CA ASP A 195 4.47 -13.68 -10.48
C ASP A 195 4.04 -12.48 -9.62
N CYS A 196 3.57 -12.70 -8.38
CA CYS A 196 3.22 -11.62 -7.45
C CYS A 196 4.43 -10.74 -7.09
N VAL A 197 5.60 -11.34 -6.81
CA VAL A 197 6.83 -10.58 -6.49
C VAL A 197 7.31 -9.78 -7.69
N VAL A 198 7.32 -10.37 -8.88
CA VAL A 198 7.68 -9.67 -10.12
C VAL A 198 6.69 -8.54 -10.42
N ASN A 199 5.40 -8.80 -10.24
CA ASN A 199 4.36 -7.79 -10.45
C ASN A 199 4.40 -6.69 -9.39
N LEU A 200 4.80 -6.97 -8.15
CA LEU A 200 5.08 -5.95 -7.14
C LEU A 200 6.20 -5.02 -7.64
N ALA A 201 7.32 -5.55 -8.12
CA ALA A 201 8.37 -4.71 -8.69
C ALA A 201 7.87 -3.89 -9.91
N ARG A 202 7.05 -4.47 -10.79
CA ARG A 202 6.43 -3.76 -11.93
C ARG A 202 5.46 -2.67 -11.48
N SER A 203 4.73 -2.89 -10.39
CA SER A 203 3.78 -1.92 -9.85
C SER A 203 4.47 -0.64 -9.39
N PHE A 204 5.70 -0.73 -8.88
CA PHE A 204 6.50 0.46 -8.56
C PHE A 204 6.83 1.27 -9.81
N HIS A 205 7.19 0.63 -10.94
CA HIS A 205 7.37 1.38 -12.19
C HIS A 205 6.04 1.98 -12.69
N PHE A 206 4.92 1.29 -12.54
CA PHE A 206 3.60 1.84 -12.87
C PHE A 206 3.28 3.10 -12.05
N LEU A 207 3.48 3.05 -10.73
CA LEU A 207 3.13 4.12 -9.78
C LEU A 207 4.16 5.25 -9.70
N TYR A 208 5.44 4.93 -9.85
CA TYR A 208 6.57 5.83 -9.59
C TYR A 208 7.51 6.02 -10.79
N GLY A 209 7.18 5.41 -11.93
CA GLY A 209 7.88 5.65 -13.19
C GLY A 209 7.85 7.13 -13.58
N ASP A 210 8.83 7.53 -14.40
CA ASP A 210 9.00 8.92 -14.85
C ASP A 210 9.23 9.93 -13.71
N LEU A 211 9.68 9.46 -12.54
CA LEU A 211 9.87 10.27 -11.32
C LEU A 211 8.58 10.93 -10.81
N MET A 212 7.43 10.35 -11.12
CA MET A 212 6.12 10.87 -10.73
C MET A 212 5.54 10.07 -9.57
N ASP A 213 5.12 10.72 -8.48
CA ASP A 213 4.39 10.04 -7.40
C ASP A 213 2.89 9.96 -7.74
N LYS A 214 2.51 8.96 -8.55
CA LYS A 214 1.11 8.77 -8.97
C LYS A 214 0.24 8.22 -7.84
N PHE A 215 0.83 7.54 -6.86
CA PHE A 215 0.09 7.02 -5.71
C PHE A 215 -0.39 8.17 -4.81
N THR A 216 0.49 9.12 -4.51
CA THR A 216 0.10 10.33 -3.76
C THR A 216 -0.70 11.30 -4.62
N ASN A 217 -0.42 11.43 -5.91
CA ASN A 217 -1.15 12.28 -6.84
C ASN A 217 -2.17 11.50 -7.68
N SER A 218 -3.35 11.28 -7.10
CA SER A 218 -4.42 10.46 -7.69
C SER A 218 -4.93 10.92 -9.06
N GLU A 219 -4.78 12.21 -9.42
CA GLU A 219 -5.19 12.68 -10.76
C GLU A 219 -4.36 11.99 -11.86
N LEU A 220 -3.13 11.59 -11.58
CA LEU A 220 -2.27 10.86 -12.52
C LEU A 220 -2.71 9.40 -12.73
N LEU A 221 -3.58 8.87 -11.86
CA LEU A 221 -4.15 7.51 -11.96
C LEU A 221 -5.60 7.50 -12.43
N LYS A 222 -6.20 8.66 -12.71
CA LYS A 222 -7.63 8.78 -12.98
C LYS A 222 -8.08 8.01 -14.22
N ASP A 223 -7.33 8.11 -15.31
CA ASP A 223 -7.65 7.42 -16.56
C ASP A 223 -7.54 5.90 -16.40
N TYR A 224 -6.53 5.43 -15.65
CA TYR A 224 -6.38 4.01 -15.31
C TYR A 224 -7.51 3.53 -14.40
N THR A 225 -7.87 4.32 -13.39
CA THR A 225 -8.98 4.03 -12.48
C THR A 225 -10.28 3.89 -13.26
N TYR A 226 -10.59 4.81 -14.17
CA TYR A 226 -11.79 4.75 -15.00
C TYR A 226 -11.79 3.50 -15.89
N THR A 227 -10.70 3.28 -16.63
CA THR A 227 -10.59 2.19 -17.61
C THR A 227 -10.55 0.80 -16.98
N LEU A 228 -9.91 0.66 -15.82
CA LEU A 228 -9.71 -0.64 -15.17
C LEU A 228 -10.84 -1.00 -14.21
N LEU A 229 -11.39 -0.01 -13.50
CA LEU A 229 -12.29 -0.26 -12.37
C LEU A 229 -13.75 0.14 -12.62
N VAL A 230 -14.02 1.01 -13.62
CA VAL A 230 -15.37 1.55 -13.89
C VAL A 230 -15.95 1.01 -15.19
N ASP A 231 -15.21 1.05 -16.30
CA ASP A 231 -15.71 0.66 -17.63
C ASP A 231 -14.93 -0.53 -18.20
N PRO A 232 -15.45 -1.77 -18.13
CA PRO A 232 -14.77 -2.92 -18.73
C PRO A 232 -14.78 -2.75 -20.25
N VAL A 233 -13.60 -2.62 -20.86
CA VAL A 233 -13.48 -2.55 -22.33
C VAL A 233 -14.19 -3.75 -22.96
N CYS A 234 -15.28 -3.50 -23.68
CA CYS A 234 -15.92 -4.48 -24.55
C CYS A 234 -14.97 -4.80 -25.71
N ILE A 235 -14.08 -5.78 -25.52
CA ILE A 235 -13.35 -6.36 -26.64
C ILE A 235 -14.33 -7.33 -27.31
N ASN A 236 -14.90 -6.92 -28.44
CA ASN A 236 -15.62 -7.82 -29.33
C ASN A 236 -14.70 -9.00 -29.64
N GLN A 237 -15.14 -10.21 -29.30
CA GLN A 237 -14.46 -11.44 -29.69
C GLN A 237 -14.76 -11.65 -31.16
N ASP A 238 -13.77 -11.38 -32.02
CA ASP A 238 -13.72 -11.89 -33.39
C ASP A 238 -12.99 -13.25 -33.40
#